data_AF-A0A958PX61-F1
#
_entry.id   AF-A0A958PX61-F1
#
_cell.length_a   1.000
_cell.length_b   1.000
_cell.length_c   1.000
_cell.angle_alpha   90.00
_cell.angle_beta   90.00
_cell.angle_gamma   90.00
#
_symmetry.space_group_name_H-M   'P 1'
#
loop_
_entity.id
_entity.type
_entity.pdbx_description
1 polymer ?
#
loop_
_entity_poly.entity_id
_entity_poly.type
_entity_poly.pdbx_seq_one_letter_code
_entity_poly.pdbx_strand_id
1 'polypeptide(L)'
;IGAHYDHIGYGKSVESDSIANGANDNASGTAVVLALSKYLTARKNNKRSILFVLFGAEEMGLLGSGHLAKRLKDRDLNLYTVMNFEMLGVPFIDRDYKVFLTGYDKSNMASVINGYAKSNLVGFSEVSQKYSLFMRSDNFPFYQEFHIPSHTISSCDLTNFDYYHHVDDEVDKMNFKFMAELVKEMIPVMEAICNTPTPEIKLNEE
;
A
#
# COMPACT_ATOMS: atom_id res chain seq x y z
N ILE A 1 -1.13 8.86 0.53
CA ILE A 1 -1.87 7.65 0.12
C ILE A 1 -1.37 7.31 -1.26
N GLY A 2 -0.72 6.16 -1.42
CA GLY A 2 0.00 5.83 -2.65
C GLY A 2 -0.14 4.39 -3.09
N ALA A 3 0.19 4.16 -4.36
CA ALA A 3 0.43 2.87 -5.02
C ALA A 3 1.26 3.17 -6.28
N HIS A 4 2.01 2.22 -6.82
CA HIS A 4 2.57 2.38 -8.17
C HIS A 4 1.56 1.97 -9.24
N TYR A 5 1.63 2.62 -10.40
CA TYR A 5 0.82 2.29 -11.57
C TYR A 5 1.62 1.63 -12.69
N ASP A 6 2.95 1.66 -12.64
CA ASP A 6 3.80 0.91 -13.55
C ASP A 6 3.86 -0.57 -13.17
N HIS A 7 4.34 -1.37 -14.11
CA HIS A 7 4.75 -2.76 -13.90
C HIS A 7 5.99 -3.06 -14.75
N ILE A 8 6.47 -4.30 -14.78
CA ILE A 8 7.71 -4.71 -15.46
C ILE A 8 7.66 -4.63 -16.99
N GLY A 9 6.47 -4.41 -17.58
CA GLY A 9 6.25 -4.26 -19.01
C GLY A 9 6.26 -5.59 -19.77
N TYR A 10 7.44 -6.21 -19.91
CA TYR A 10 7.60 -7.50 -20.60
C TYR A 10 8.19 -8.57 -19.69
N GLY A 11 7.53 -9.72 -19.64
CA GLY A 11 7.94 -10.90 -18.89
C GLY A 11 8.38 -12.06 -19.78
N LYS A 12 8.67 -13.20 -19.16
CA LYS A 12 8.89 -14.46 -19.88
C LYS A 12 7.59 -14.88 -20.56
N SER A 13 7.65 -15.21 -21.85
CA SER A 13 6.45 -15.55 -22.60
C SER A 13 5.74 -16.81 -22.13
N VAL A 14 4.42 -16.77 -22.06
CA VAL A 14 3.51 -17.89 -21.81
C VAL A 14 2.46 -17.89 -22.90
N GLU A 15 2.27 -19.04 -23.56
CA GLU A 15 1.27 -19.19 -24.64
C GLU A 15 1.29 -18.06 -25.69
N SER A 16 2.48 -17.53 -26.00
CA SER A 16 2.76 -16.40 -26.91
C SER A 16 2.47 -14.98 -26.39
N ASP A 17 1.90 -14.83 -25.20
CA ASP A 17 1.86 -13.54 -24.52
C ASP A 17 3.20 -13.25 -23.84
N SER A 18 3.65 -12.01 -23.88
CA SER A 18 4.87 -11.53 -23.20
C SER A 18 4.62 -10.27 -22.37
N ILE A 19 3.40 -9.73 -22.40
CA ILE A 19 3.04 -8.51 -21.70
C ILE A 19 2.74 -8.88 -20.25
N ALA A 20 3.41 -8.22 -19.32
CA ALA A 20 3.07 -8.34 -17.90
C ALA A 20 2.08 -7.23 -17.56
N ASN A 21 0.80 -7.58 -17.45
CA ASN A 21 -0.26 -6.59 -17.20
C ASN A 21 -0.33 -6.13 -15.73
N GLY A 22 0.13 -6.94 -14.79
CA GLY A 22 0.27 -6.53 -13.39
C GLY A 22 -1.07 -6.28 -12.70
N ALA A 23 -2.04 -7.18 -12.90
CA ALA A 23 -3.38 -7.02 -12.35
C ALA A 23 -3.36 -6.92 -10.82
N ASN A 24 -2.62 -7.80 -10.16
CA ASN A 24 -2.36 -7.71 -8.74
C ASN A 24 -1.25 -6.70 -8.45
N ASP A 25 -0.15 -6.74 -9.20
CA ASP A 25 1.04 -5.91 -9.02
C ASP A 25 1.25 -4.91 -10.18
N ASN A 26 0.70 -3.69 -10.13
CA ASN A 26 -0.07 -3.13 -9.02
C ASN A 26 -1.31 -2.35 -9.46
N ALA A 27 -2.00 -2.83 -10.49
CA ALA A 27 -3.30 -2.29 -10.86
C ALA A 27 -4.31 -2.38 -9.69
N SER A 28 -4.22 -3.45 -8.87
CA SER A 28 -5.09 -3.62 -7.69
C SER A 28 -4.90 -2.53 -6.62
N GLY A 29 -3.65 -2.19 -6.26
CA GLY A 29 -3.34 -1.10 -5.32
C GLY A 29 -3.72 0.27 -5.89
N THR A 30 -3.43 0.50 -7.17
CA THR A 30 -3.87 1.71 -7.90
C THR A 30 -5.39 1.87 -7.84
N ALA A 31 -6.16 0.80 -8.09
CA ALA A 31 -7.62 0.82 -8.01
C ALA A 31 -8.13 1.18 -6.59
N VAL A 32 -7.48 0.66 -5.54
CA VAL A 32 -7.81 0.99 -4.15
C VAL A 32 -7.55 2.47 -3.84
N VAL A 33 -6.41 3.02 -4.27
CA VAL A 33 -6.09 4.45 -4.13
C VAL A 33 -7.14 5.32 -4.83
N LEU A 34 -7.53 4.95 -6.05
CA LEU A 34 -8.56 5.67 -6.80
C LEU A 34 -9.93 5.59 -6.10
N ALA A 35 -10.31 4.43 -5.57
CA ALA A 35 -11.57 4.27 -4.84
C ALA A 35 -11.62 5.11 -3.56
N LEU A 36 -10.55 5.09 -2.75
CA LEU A 36 -10.43 5.91 -1.54
C LEU A 36 -10.42 7.41 -1.88
N SER A 37 -9.73 7.82 -2.95
CA SER A 37 -9.70 9.23 -3.36
C SER A 37 -11.08 9.71 -3.78
N LYS A 38 -11.83 8.92 -4.55
CA LYS A 38 -13.23 9.23 -4.92
C LYS A 38 -14.11 9.42 -3.69
N TYR A 39 -13.97 8.56 -2.68
CA TYR A 39 -14.72 8.69 -1.43
C TYR A 39 -14.35 9.97 -0.66
N LEU A 40 -13.07 10.16 -0.37
CA LEU A 40 -12.58 11.26 0.48
C LEU A 40 -12.83 12.64 -0.17
N THR A 41 -12.65 12.74 -1.49
CA THR A 41 -12.92 13.97 -2.25
C THR A 41 -14.41 14.29 -2.40
N ALA A 42 -15.30 13.31 -2.27
CA ALA A 42 -16.74 13.55 -2.21
C ALA A 42 -17.16 14.02 -0.80
N ARG A 43 -16.54 13.50 0.27
CA ARG A 43 -16.86 13.86 1.66
C ARG A 43 -16.35 15.25 2.06
N LYS A 44 -15.13 15.62 1.64
CA LYS A 44 -14.49 16.93 1.89
C LYS A 44 -14.55 17.43 3.35
N ASN A 45 -14.50 16.52 4.31
CA ASN A 45 -14.55 16.82 5.74
C ASN A 45 -13.19 16.65 6.45
N ASN A 46 -12.12 16.41 5.69
CA ASN A 46 -10.77 16.18 6.19
C ASN A 46 -10.16 17.45 6.79
N LYS A 47 -9.65 17.36 8.03
CA LYS A 47 -8.88 18.44 8.68
C LYS A 47 -7.42 18.49 8.22
N ARG A 48 -6.86 17.37 7.75
CA ARG A 48 -5.52 17.30 7.12
C ARG A 48 -5.62 17.33 5.61
N SER A 49 -4.61 17.92 4.97
CA SER A 49 -4.41 17.76 3.52
C SER A 49 -4.05 16.31 3.21
N ILE A 50 -4.56 15.82 2.07
CA ILE A 50 -4.29 14.46 1.59
C ILE A 50 -3.63 14.57 0.22
N LEU A 51 -2.48 13.90 0.08
CA LEU A 51 -1.84 13.70 -1.21
C LEU A 51 -2.09 12.26 -1.67
N PHE A 52 -2.78 12.12 -2.81
CA PHE A 52 -2.94 10.87 -3.54
C PHE A 52 -1.86 10.81 -4.62
N VAL A 53 -1.10 9.71 -4.66
CA VAL A 53 0.01 9.55 -5.60
C VAL A 53 -0.10 8.20 -6.28
N LEU A 54 0.05 8.19 -7.60
CA LEU A 54 0.31 6.99 -8.37
C LEU A 54 1.77 7.07 -8.83
N PHE A 55 2.63 6.27 -8.21
CA PHE A 55 4.07 6.27 -8.51
C PHE A 55 4.35 5.56 -9.83
N GLY A 56 5.43 5.97 -10.50
CA GLY A 56 5.94 5.30 -11.69
C GLY A 56 7.38 4.87 -11.45
N ALA A 57 7.85 3.89 -12.23
CA ALA A 57 9.18 3.32 -12.14
C ALA A 57 9.53 2.79 -10.72
N GLU A 58 8.54 2.20 -10.04
CA GLU A 58 8.74 1.43 -8.81
C GLU A 58 9.60 0.19 -9.12
N GLU A 59 9.23 -0.51 -10.18
CA GLU A 59 9.83 -1.78 -10.61
C GLU A 59 11.27 -1.63 -11.10
N MET A 60 11.65 -0.38 -11.40
CA MET A 60 13.02 -0.01 -11.79
C MET A 60 13.88 0.44 -10.59
N GLY A 61 13.38 0.28 -9.37
CA GLY A 61 14.08 0.63 -8.13
C GLY A 61 13.56 1.89 -7.45
N LEU A 62 12.24 1.99 -7.25
CA LEU A 62 11.58 3.03 -6.45
C LEU A 62 11.86 4.47 -6.95
N LEU A 63 12.06 4.64 -8.26
CA LEU A 63 12.57 5.91 -8.81
C LEU A 63 11.56 7.04 -8.64
N GLY A 64 10.27 6.77 -8.87
CA GLY A 64 9.20 7.76 -8.74
C GLY A 64 8.98 8.20 -7.30
N SER A 65 8.87 7.27 -6.36
CA SER A 65 8.71 7.56 -4.93
C SER A 65 9.95 8.21 -4.34
N GLY A 66 11.16 7.76 -4.70
CA GLY A 66 12.41 8.39 -4.30
C GLY A 66 12.53 9.84 -4.76
N HIS A 67 12.24 10.10 -6.04
CA HIS A 67 12.23 11.47 -6.56
C HIS A 67 11.19 12.35 -5.85
N LEU A 68 9.96 11.84 -5.61
CA LEU A 68 8.93 12.61 -4.93
C LEU A 68 9.27 12.88 -3.46
N ALA A 69 9.73 11.87 -2.72
CA ALA A 69 10.11 11.99 -1.32
C ALA A 69 11.18 13.10 -1.14
N LYS A 70 12.26 13.03 -1.93
CA LYS A 70 13.30 14.07 -1.92
C LYS A 70 12.74 15.45 -2.24
N ARG A 71 11.93 15.57 -3.30
CA ARG A 71 11.35 16.85 -3.71
C ARG A 71 10.44 17.46 -2.64
N LEU A 72 9.66 16.64 -1.93
CA LEU A 72 8.80 17.11 -0.85
C LEU A 72 9.62 17.52 0.37
N LYS A 73 10.72 16.81 0.65
CA LYS A 73 11.65 17.13 1.74
C LYS A 73 12.36 18.47 1.48
N ASP A 74 12.86 18.67 0.28
CA ASP A 74 13.49 19.93 -0.17
C ASP A 74 12.52 21.13 -0.12
N ARG A 75 11.21 20.88 -0.03
CA ARG A 75 10.15 21.90 0.09
C ARG A 75 9.65 22.09 1.52
N ASP A 76 10.34 21.49 2.50
CA ASP A 76 9.97 21.52 3.92
C ASP A 76 8.52 21.08 4.19
N LEU A 77 8.03 20.10 3.43
CA LEU A 77 6.68 19.57 3.65
C LEU A 77 6.61 18.92 5.04
N ASN A 78 5.66 19.35 5.85
CA ASN A 78 5.32 18.67 7.11
C ASN A 78 4.51 17.38 6.81
N LEU A 79 5.21 16.30 6.49
CA LEU A 79 4.62 15.01 6.20
C LEU A 79 4.32 14.24 7.49
N TYR A 80 3.06 13.85 7.70
CA TYR A 80 2.65 13.06 8.85
C TYR A 80 2.94 11.57 8.68
N THR A 81 2.37 10.94 7.65
CA THR A 81 2.45 9.50 7.43
C THR A 81 2.21 9.16 5.96
N VAL A 82 2.72 8.00 5.53
CA VAL A 82 2.45 7.43 4.22
C VAL A 82 1.82 6.05 4.41
N MET A 83 0.64 5.88 3.81
CA MET A 83 0.01 4.58 3.59
C MET A 83 0.11 4.27 2.10
N ASN A 84 0.92 3.28 1.76
CA ASN A 84 1.11 2.75 0.42
C ASN A 84 0.33 1.43 0.28
N PHE A 85 -0.12 1.10 -0.93
CA PHE A 85 -0.98 -0.04 -1.22
C PHE A 85 -0.41 -0.84 -2.38
N GLU A 86 -0.17 -2.13 -2.15
CA GLU A 86 0.39 -3.06 -3.14
C GLU A 86 -0.34 -4.40 -3.08
N MET A 87 -0.56 -5.03 -4.24
CA MET A 87 -1.04 -6.41 -4.36
C MET A 87 -2.25 -6.74 -3.46
N LEU A 88 -3.37 -6.04 -3.68
CA LEU A 88 -4.62 -6.15 -2.92
C LEU A 88 -5.71 -6.97 -3.59
N GLY A 89 -5.39 -7.61 -4.71
CA GLY A 89 -6.35 -8.35 -5.53
C GLY A 89 -6.66 -9.75 -5.02
N VAL A 90 -5.74 -10.37 -4.27
CA VAL A 90 -5.84 -11.78 -3.85
C VAL A 90 -5.83 -11.87 -2.32
N PRO A 91 -6.89 -12.39 -1.69
CA PRO A 91 -6.95 -12.51 -0.23
C PRO A 91 -6.10 -13.65 0.31
N PHE A 92 -5.68 -13.53 1.56
CA PHE A 92 -5.25 -14.69 2.34
C PHE A 92 -6.45 -15.59 2.68
N ILE A 93 -6.23 -16.91 2.71
CA ILE A 93 -7.27 -17.89 3.06
C ILE A 93 -7.02 -18.56 4.42
N ASP A 94 -5.83 -18.39 4.99
CA ASP A 94 -5.30 -19.08 6.16
C ASP A 94 -4.75 -18.12 7.22
N ARG A 95 -5.25 -16.88 7.24
CA ARG A 95 -4.89 -15.82 8.19
C ARG A 95 -6.15 -15.32 8.91
N ASP A 96 -5.97 -14.83 10.13
CA ASP A 96 -7.03 -14.20 10.93
C ASP A 96 -7.11 -12.68 10.70
N TYR A 97 -6.33 -12.17 9.75
CA TYR A 97 -6.32 -10.80 9.24
C TYR A 97 -6.45 -10.80 7.71
N LYS A 98 -6.83 -9.66 7.11
CA LYS A 98 -7.04 -9.54 5.66
C LYS A 98 -5.83 -9.05 4.89
N VAL A 99 -5.05 -8.19 5.51
CA VAL A 99 -3.85 -7.57 4.93
C VAL A 99 -2.73 -7.58 5.97
N PHE A 100 -1.48 -7.53 5.54
CA PHE A 100 -0.35 -7.30 6.42
C PHE A 100 0.23 -5.89 6.21
N LEU A 101 0.99 -5.42 7.19
CA LEU A 101 1.76 -4.19 7.11
C LEU A 101 3.24 -4.53 6.93
N THR A 102 3.88 -4.02 5.87
CA THR A 102 5.34 -4.11 5.77
C THR A 102 6.00 -3.36 6.92
N GLY A 103 7.07 -3.90 7.51
CA GLY A 103 7.74 -3.25 8.64
C GLY A 103 6.83 -3.09 9.84
N TYR A 104 5.97 -4.09 10.09
CA TYR A 104 4.94 -4.15 11.13
C TYR A 104 5.42 -3.58 12.48
N ASP A 105 6.63 -3.94 12.91
CA ASP A 105 7.19 -3.55 14.21
C ASP A 105 7.90 -2.18 14.22
N LYS A 106 7.89 -1.43 13.11
CA LYS A 106 8.55 -0.10 13.04
C LYS A 106 7.66 1.03 13.53
N SER A 107 6.35 0.82 13.66
CA SER A 107 5.41 1.83 14.14
C SER A 107 4.19 1.20 14.81
N ASN A 108 3.39 2.03 15.46
CA ASN A 108 2.09 1.61 16.00
C ASN A 108 0.96 1.61 14.92
N MET A 109 1.28 1.76 13.62
CA MET A 109 0.27 1.94 12.57
C MET A 109 -0.73 0.79 12.49
N ALA A 110 -0.29 -0.47 12.60
CA ALA A 110 -1.20 -1.62 12.57
C ALA A 110 -2.24 -1.57 13.70
N SER A 111 -1.80 -1.22 14.92
CA SER A 111 -2.69 -1.05 16.08
C SER A 111 -3.70 0.07 15.87
N VAL A 112 -3.24 1.22 15.33
CA VAL A 112 -4.12 2.36 15.01
C VAL A 112 -5.16 1.97 13.96
N ILE A 113 -4.75 1.27 12.89
CA ILE A 113 -5.67 0.80 11.84
C ILE A 113 -6.71 -0.16 12.43
N ASN A 114 -6.28 -1.17 13.18
CA ASN A 114 -7.19 -2.16 13.78
C ASN A 114 -8.16 -1.52 14.78
N GLY A 115 -7.69 -0.53 15.56
CA GLY A 115 -8.53 0.24 16.47
C GLY A 115 -9.65 0.99 15.75
N TYR A 116 -9.33 1.65 14.64
CA TYR A 116 -10.33 2.39 13.85
C TYR A 116 -11.24 1.50 13.01
N ALA A 117 -10.72 0.39 12.49
CA ALA A 117 -11.49 -0.63 11.80
C ALA A 117 -12.40 -1.42 12.76
N LYS A 118 -12.06 -1.44 14.06
CA LYS A 118 -12.71 -2.27 15.10
C LYS A 118 -12.69 -3.76 14.74
N SER A 119 -11.61 -4.20 14.11
CA SER A 119 -11.40 -5.57 13.66
C SER A 119 -9.90 -5.86 13.57
N ASN A 120 -9.54 -7.14 13.48
CA ASN A 120 -8.17 -7.55 13.15
C ASN A 120 -7.95 -7.42 11.62
N LEU A 121 -7.93 -6.18 11.12
CA LEU A 121 -7.84 -5.92 9.68
C LEU A 121 -6.42 -6.19 9.16
N VAL A 122 -5.43 -5.67 9.90
CA VAL A 122 -4.01 -5.66 9.56
C VAL A 122 -3.24 -6.56 10.53
N GLY A 123 -2.44 -7.49 10.00
CA GLY A 123 -1.61 -8.39 10.80
C GLY A 123 -0.13 -8.41 10.43
N PHE A 124 0.60 -9.29 11.11
CA PHE A 124 2.02 -9.54 10.91
C PHE A 124 2.24 -10.66 9.90
N SER A 125 3.11 -10.44 8.92
CA SER A 125 3.58 -11.48 7.98
C SER A 125 5.05 -11.80 8.25
N GLU A 126 5.32 -13.04 8.65
CA GLU A 126 6.68 -13.58 8.78
C GLU A 126 7.44 -13.51 7.46
N VAL A 127 6.72 -13.68 6.34
CA VAL A 127 7.28 -13.64 4.99
C VAL A 127 7.72 -12.22 4.66
N SER A 128 6.88 -11.22 4.98
CA SER A 128 7.26 -9.81 4.82
C SER A 128 8.52 -9.45 5.61
N GLN A 129 8.64 -9.93 6.85
CA GLN A 129 9.84 -9.72 7.67
C GLN A 129 11.06 -10.44 7.07
N LYS A 130 10.93 -11.73 6.74
CA LYS A 130 12.01 -12.56 6.19
C LYS A 130 12.59 -11.98 4.91
N TYR A 131 11.75 -11.49 4.01
CA TYR A 131 12.18 -10.92 2.72
C TYR A 131 12.37 -9.40 2.76
N SER A 132 12.26 -8.79 3.95
CA SER A 132 12.46 -7.34 4.15
C SER A 132 11.62 -6.48 3.19
N LEU A 133 10.36 -6.86 2.96
CA LEU A 133 9.50 -6.21 1.96
C LEU A 133 9.30 -4.71 2.26
N PHE A 134 9.44 -4.27 3.52
CA PHE A 134 9.45 -2.85 3.89
C PHE A 134 10.43 -1.99 3.10
N MET A 135 11.56 -2.55 2.66
CA MET A 135 12.59 -1.83 1.90
C MET A 135 12.42 -1.97 0.38
N ARG A 136 11.37 -2.67 -0.06
CA ARG A 136 11.15 -3.08 -1.46
C ARG A 136 9.84 -2.52 -2.03
N SER A 137 9.36 -1.43 -1.45
CA SER A 137 8.09 -0.80 -1.79
C SER A 137 8.20 0.72 -1.68
N ASP A 138 7.28 1.44 -2.33
CA ASP A 138 7.30 2.90 -2.45
C ASP A 138 7.19 3.67 -1.11
N ASN A 139 6.86 3.00 -0.01
CA ASN A 139 6.90 3.60 1.32
C ASN A 139 8.34 3.91 1.77
N PHE A 140 9.32 3.13 1.33
CA PHE A 140 10.66 3.16 1.91
C PHE A 140 11.41 4.49 1.70
N PRO A 141 11.38 5.12 0.50
CA PRO A 141 12.09 6.38 0.32
C PRO A 141 11.53 7.51 1.19
N PHE A 142 10.22 7.50 1.47
CA PHE A 142 9.62 8.47 2.41
C PHE A 142 10.09 8.23 3.84
N TYR A 143 10.24 6.97 4.26
CA TYR A 143 10.83 6.65 5.56
C TYR A 143 12.26 7.19 5.66
N GLN A 144 13.09 6.99 4.63
CA GLN A 144 14.49 7.45 4.62
C GLN A 144 14.61 8.98 4.65
N GLU A 145 13.81 9.70 3.85
CA GLU A 145 13.91 11.16 3.73
C GLU A 145 13.28 11.91 4.91
N PHE A 146 12.17 11.39 5.46
CA PHE A 146 11.38 12.10 6.48
C PHE A 146 11.51 11.52 7.89
N HIS A 147 11.94 10.26 8.04
CA HIS A 147 11.93 9.55 9.33
C HIS A 147 10.53 9.57 9.98
N ILE A 148 9.51 9.23 9.19
CA ILE A 148 8.10 9.17 9.59
C ILE A 148 7.50 7.78 9.35
N PRO A 149 6.39 7.41 10.02
CA PRO A 149 5.68 6.16 9.75
C PRO A 149 5.21 6.08 8.31
N SER A 150 5.83 5.19 7.55
CA SER A 150 5.60 5.02 6.12
C SER A 150 5.60 3.53 5.81
N HIS A 151 4.46 2.97 5.45
CA HIS A 151 4.30 1.52 5.30
C HIS A 151 3.44 1.17 4.09
N THR A 152 3.70 -0.01 3.51
CA THR A 152 2.85 -0.66 2.53
C THR A 152 1.89 -1.63 3.20
N ILE A 153 0.63 -1.60 2.76
CA ILE A 153 -0.45 -2.52 3.11
C ILE A 153 -0.69 -3.44 1.91
N SER A 154 -0.64 -4.76 2.12
CA SER A 154 -0.80 -5.76 1.07
C SER A 154 -1.60 -6.98 1.55
N SER A 155 -2.34 -7.64 0.64
CA SER A 155 -2.99 -8.94 0.90
C SER A 155 -2.25 -10.11 0.27
N CYS A 156 -1.05 -9.87 -0.26
CA CYS A 156 -0.22 -10.88 -0.91
C CYS A 156 1.23 -10.76 -0.43
N ASP A 157 1.70 -11.78 0.28
CA ASP A 157 3.09 -11.88 0.75
C ASP A 157 3.90 -12.91 -0.06
N LEU A 158 3.43 -13.23 -1.27
CA LEU A 158 4.00 -14.24 -2.20
C LEU A 158 3.71 -15.70 -1.82
N THR A 159 3.00 -15.96 -0.71
CA THR A 159 2.58 -17.33 -0.36
C THR A 159 1.23 -17.73 -0.95
N ASN A 160 0.45 -16.75 -1.38
CA ASN A 160 -0.92 -16.92 -1.89
C ASN A 160 -1.10 -16.49 -3.35
N PHE A 161 -0.01 -16.18 -4.06
CA PHE A 161 -0.06 -15.76 -5.45
C PHE A 161 1.21 -16.15 -6.23
N ASP A 162 1.06 -17.05 -7.19
CA ASP A 162 2.19 -17.61 -7.95
C ASP A 162 2.66 -16.71 -9.11
N TYR A 163 1.90 -15.67 -9.45
CA TYR A 163 2.12 -14.86 -10.66
C TYR A 163 2.78 -13.51 -10.40
N TYR A 164 3.47 -13.34 -9.28
CA TYR A 164 4.29 -12.14 -9.05
C TYR A 164 5.37 -12.00 -10.14
N HIS A 165 5.43 -10.82 -10.77
CA HIS A 165 6.30 -10.52 -11.92
C HIS A 165 6.13 -11.51 -13.09
N HIS A 166 4.89 -11.94 -13.34
CA HIS A 166 4.55 -12.92 -14.35
C HIS A 166 3.51 -12.38 -15.34
N VAL A 167 3.53 -12.90 -16.58
CA VAL A 167 2.57 -12.52 -17.63
C VAL A 167 1.15 -13.02 -17.36
N ASP A 168 0.98 -13.97 -16.44
CA ASP A 168 -0.33 -14.46 -15.99
C ASP A 168 -0.87 -13.69 -14.77
N ASP A 169 -0.22 -12.57 -14.37
CA ASP A 169 -0.80 -11.63 -13.41
C ASP A 169 -1.94 -10.84 -14.08
N GLU A 170 -3.07 -11.55 -14.20
CA GLU A 170 -4.21 -11.15 -15.00
C GLU A 170 -5.46 -10.88 -14.18
N VAL A 171 -6.36 -10.12 -14.79
CA VAL A 171 -7.60 -9.64 -14.16
C VAL A 171 -8.50 -10.77 -13.65
N ASP A 172 -8.44 -11.94 -14.27
CA ASP A 172 -9.24 -13.12 -13.90
C ASP A 172 -8.77 -13.74 -12.57
N LYS A 173 -7.56 -13.43 -12.10
CA LYS A 173 -7.06 -13.86 -10.78
C LYS A 173 -7.56 -12.96 -9.65
N MET A 174 -8.14 -11.81 -9.96
CA MET A 174 -8.51 -10.79 -8.97
C MET A 174 -9.84 -11.10 -8.29
N ASN A 175 -9.88 -10.92 -6.97
CA ASN A 175 -11.10 -10.97 -6.18
C ASN A 175 -11.65 -9.55 -5.94
N PHE A 176 -12.44 -9.06 -6.89
CA PHE A 176 -13.05 -7.72 -6.80
C PHE A 176 -13.96 -7.52 -5.58
N LYS A 177 -14.62 -8.58 -5.11
CA LYS A 177 -15.46 -8.50 -3.91
C LYS A 177 -14.60 -8.21 -2.68
N PHE A 178 -13.49 -8.93 -2.53
CA PHE A 178 -12.51 -8.69 -1.48
C PHE A 178 -11.96 -7.26 -1.54
N MET A 179 -11.50 -6.79 -2.71
CA MET A 179 -10.99 -5.43 -2.89
C MET A 179 -12.02 -4.37 -2.46
N ALA A 180 -13.29 -4.54 -2.87
CA ALA A 180 -14.36 -3.61 -2.51
C ALA A 180 -14.68 -3.63 -1.01
N GLU A 181 -14.64 -4.80 -0.36
CA GLU A 181 -14.79 -4.92 1.09
C GLU A 181 -13.64 -4.27 1.84
N LEU A 182 -12.39 -4.49 1.40
CA LEU A 182 -11.20 -3.87 1.97
C LEU A 182 -11.29 -2.33 1.90
N VAL A 183 -11.70 -1.77 0.75
CA VAL A 183 -11.92 -0.31 0.63
C VAL A 183 -12.93 0.17 1.65
N LYS A 184 -14.05 -0.54 1.86
CA LYS A 184 -15.07 -0.16 2.84
C LYS A 184 -14.54 -0.19 4.27
N GLU A 185 -13.70 -1.17 4.61
CA GLU A 185 -13.09 -1.29 5.94
C GLU A 185 -12.01 -0.23 6.17
N MET A 186 -11.33 0.21 5.12
CA MET A 186 -10.34 1.30 5.19
C MET A 186 -10.97 2.70 5.25
N ILE A 187 -12.23 2.88 4.85
CA ILE A 187 -12.92 4.18 4.95
C ILE A 187 -12.90 4.77 6.38
N PRO A 188 -13.38 4.08 7.44
CA PRO A 188 -13.38 4.65 8.79
C PRO A 188 -11.96 4.94 9.30
N VAL A 189 -10.98 4.11 8.89
CA VAL A 189 -9.55 4.31 9.19
C VAL A 189 -9.04 5.61 8.58
N MET A 190 -9.30 5.82 7.27
CA MET A 190 -8.89 7.02 6.56
C MET A 190 -9.60 8.27 7.09
N GLU A 191 -10.90 8.19 7.38
CA GLU A 191 -11.66 9.28 7.98
C GLU A 191 -11.09 9.68 9.34
N ALA A 192 -10.76 8.71 10.19
CA ALA A 192 -10.20 8.99 11.52
C ALA A 192 -8.81 9.63 11.42
N ILE A 193 -7.87 8.99 10.70
CA ILE A 193 -6.48 9.47 10.56
C ILE A 193 -6.42 10.89 10.00
N CYS A 194 -7.32 11.22 9.06
CA CYS A 194 -7.37 12.56 8.48
C CYS A 194 -7.92 13.64 9.44
N ASN A 195 -8.63 13.24 10.51
CA ASN A 195 -9.42 14.14 11.35
C ASN A 195 -9.06 14.19 12.84
N THR A 196 -8.16 13.34 13.32
CA THR A 196 -7.64 13.40 14.71
C THR A 196 -7.02 14.77 14.99
N PRO A 197 -7.00 15.27 16.24
CA PRO A 197 -6.37 16.57 16.53
C PRO A 197 -4.84 16.52 16.43
N THR A 198 -4.24 15.35 16.66
CA THR A 198 -2.79 15.16 16.70
C THR A 198 -2.35 13.96 15.83
N PRO A 199 -1.09 13.91 15.40
CA PRO A 199 -0.49 12.71 14.80
C PRO A 199 -0.45 11.57 15.84
N GLU A 200 -1.21 10.50 15.64
CA GLU A 200 -1.30 9.35 16.54
C GLU A 200 -0.46 8.16 16.07
N ILE A 201 -0.20 8.07 14.77
CA ILE A 201 0.73 7.09 14.20
C ILE A 201 2.15 7.58 14.45
N LYS A 202 2.96 6.76 15.10
CA LYS A 202 4.32 7.05 15.55
C LYS A 202 5.24 5.89 15.25
N LEU A 203 6.47 6.20 14.88
CA LEU A 203 7.53 5.20 14.87
C LEU A 203 7.71 4.69 16.30
N ASN A 204 8.02 3.40 16.43
CA ASN A 204 8.38 2.86 17.73
C ASN A 204 9.75 3.45 18.13
N GLU A 205 9.92 3.73 19.43
CA GLU A 205 11.22 4.14 19.95
C GLU A 205 12.22 2.98 19.73
N GLU A 206 13.39 3.29 19.18
CA GLU A 206 14.50 2.33 19.05
C GLU A 206 15.15 2.02 20.40
#